data_AF-A0A930WBZ4-F1
#
_entry.id   AF-A0A930WBZ4-F1
#
_cell.length_a   1.000
_cell.length_b   1.000
_cell.length_c   1.000
_cell.angle_alpha   90.00
_cell.angle_beta   90.00
_cell.angle_gamma   90.00
#
_symmetry.space_group_name_H-M   'P 1'
#
loop_
_entity.id
_entity.type
_entity.pdbx_description
1 polymer ?
#
loop_
_entity_poly.entity_id
_entity_poly.type
_entity_poly.pdbx_seq_one_letter_code
_entity_poly.pdbx_strand_id
1 'polypeptide(L)'
;MFCKTKKMLFGFLACATLLFVAGCQSQTPDSKAQKTSPQESWEWTEQPLTMQKILLALNINKFVAAYAVEDFNDVKMTLDINENTVELKYHLSVKKIYEDQYKGLQLKTPDMDTYVKNNFDAFKEAVKKYQHAQVTTDDANLAYDYSLKGEIDKEKHTITFPETPTFLKALVMGIGNDPLKPITYNYTVDGNQMTLFIEGDLQEGYPREMRIRFNRLGGQ
;
A
#
# COMPACT_ATOMS: atom_id res chain seq x y z
N MET A 1 -50.76 17.78 -9.55
CA MET A 1 -51.54 16.53 -9.68
C MET A 1 -50.91 15.51 -8.72
N PHE A 2 -51.58 15.26 -7.59
CA PHE A 2 -51.12 14.38 -6.51
C PHE A 2 -51.42 12.90 -6.84
N CYS A 3 -50.43 12.02 -6.70
CA CYS A 3 -50.64 10.57 -6.55
C CYS A 3 -49.62 10.05 -5.51
N LYS A 4 -50.04 9.96 -4.24
CA LYS A 4 -50.54 8.77 -3.53
C LYS A 4 -49.45 7.78 -3.10
N THR A 5 -49.11 7.93 -1.83
CA THR A 5 -48.41 7.04 -0.90
C THR A 5 -49.00 5.62 -0.84
N LYS A 6 -48.13 4.61 -0.69
CA LYS A 6 -48.46 3.35 0.00
C LYS A 6 -47.40 3.07 1.07
N LYS A 7 -47.76 3.36 2.32
CA LYS A 7 -47.10 2.85 3.52
C LYS A 7 -47.64 1.43 3.74
N MET A 8 -46.78 0.42 3.79
CA MET A 8 -47.14 -0.88 4.34
C MET A 8 -46.65 -0.96 5.77
N LEU A 9 -47.62 -1.05 6.67
CA LEU A 9 -47.52 -1.19 8.11
C LEU A 9 -47.67 -2.69 8.42
N PHE A 10 -46.62 -3.32 8.92
CA PHE A 10 -46.66 -4.58 9.66
C PHE A 10 -45.78 -4.30 10.88
N GLY A 11 -46.21 -4.39 12.13
CA GLY A 11 -47.24 -5.20 12.73
C GLY A 11 -46.58 -5.73 14.00
N PHE A 12 -46.76 -4.99 15.10
CA PHE A 12 -46.23 -5.30 16.44
C PHE A 12 -46.64 -6.72 16.86
N LEU A 13 -45.68 -7.51 17.34
CA LEU A 13 -45.97 -8.61 18.25
C LEU A 13 -44.94 -8.62 19.38
N ALA A 14 -45.33 -8.00 20.49
CA ALA A 14 -44.65 -8.10 21.76
C ALA A 14 -45.03 -9.44 22.41
N CYS A 15 -44.02 -10.22 22.80
CA CYS A 15 -44.19 -11.28 23.79
C CYS A 15 -43.16 -11.04 24.90
N ALA A 16 -43.64 -10.46 25.99
CA ALA A 16 -42.93 -10.38 27.25
C ALA A 16 -43.04 -11.73 27.96
N THR A 17 -41.91 -12.37 28.24
CA THR A 17 -41.81 -13.42 29.25
C THR A 17 -40.68 -13.07 30.19
N LEU A 18 -41.05 -12.49 31.33
CA LEU A 18 -40.24 -12.42 32.54
C LEU A 18 -40.19 -13.82 33.16
N LEU A 19 -39.01 -14.40 33.26
CA LEU A 19 -38.72 -15.47 34.21
C LEU A 19 -37.56 -15.02 35.08
N PHE A 20 -37.88 -14.67 36.33
CA PHE A 20 -36.93 -14.59 37.42
C PHE A 20 -36.60 -16.03 37.85
N VAL A 21 -35.32 -16.39 37.79
CA VAL A 21 -34.75 -17.41 38.69
C VAL A 21 -33.49 -16.82 39.31
N ALA A 22 -33.50 -16.82 40.63
CA ALA A 22 -32.45 -16.33 41.49
C ALA A 22 -31.22 -17.25 41.48
N GLY A 23 -30.05 -16.62 41.70
CA GLY A 23 -28.95 -17.20 42.47
C GLY A 23 -28.02 -18.16 41.73
N CYS A 24 -26.87 -17.63 41.29
CA CYS A 24 -25.58 -18.14 41.74
C CYS A 24 -24.50 -17.09 41.46
N GLN A 25 -23.96 -16.57 42.54
CA GLN A 25 -22.88 -15.60 42.60
C GLN A 25 -21.58 -16.35 42.33
N SER A 26 -21.11 -16.35 41.07
CA SER A 26 -19.73 -16.68 40.74
C SER A 26 -18.95 -15.38 40.58
N GLN A 27 -18.21 -15.03 41.64
CA GLN A 27 -17.11 -14.08 41.54
C GLN A 27 -16.09 -14.66 40.57
N THR A 28 -16.15 -14.22 39.32
CA THR A 28 -15.09 -14.44 38.33
C THR A 28 -14.11 -13.29 38.49
N PRO A 29 -12.79 -13.52 38.57
CA PRO A 29 -11.85 -12.42 38.56
C PRO A 29 -12.02 -11.69 37.22
N ASP A 30 -12.16 -10.37 37.26
CA ASP A 30 -11.97 -9.50 36.10
C ASP A 30 -10.52 -9.67 35.62
N SER A 31 -10.27 -10.71 34.82
CA SER A 31 -9.21 -10.63 33.83
C SER A 31 -9.67 -9.57 32.84
N LYS A 32 -9.17 -8.35 33.00
CA LYS A 32 -9.06 -7.41 31.88
C LYS A 32 -8.39 -8.18 30.76
N ALA A 33 -9.19 -8.76 29.86
CA ALA A 33 -8.72 -9.21 28.58
C ALA A 33 -8.13 -7.96 27.93
N GLN A 34 -6.80 -7.89 27.93
CA GLN A 34 -6.07 -6.96 27.09
C GLN A 34 -6.57 -7.28 25.67
N LYS A 35 -7.44 -6.41 25.13
CA LYS A 35 -7.80 -6.45 23.72
C LYS A 35 -6.51 -6.16 22.97
N THR A 36 -5.70 -7.17 22.71
CA THR A 36 -4.73 -7.13 21.64
C THR A 36 -5.55 -6.84 20.40
N SER A 37 -5.37 -5.66 19.81
CA SER A 37 -5.99 -5.39 18.52
C SER A 37 -5.51 -6.47 17.56
N PRO A 38 -6.40 -7.09 16.77
CA PRO A 38 -5.98 -8.09 15.79
C PRO A 38 -4.88 -7.49 14.90
N GLN A 39 -3.80 -8.24 14.68
CA GLN A 39 -2.85 -7.93 13.63
C GLN A 39 -3.58 -8.09 12.30
N GLU A 40 -3.58 -7.04 11.48
CA GLU A 40 -4.22 -7.05 10.17
C GLU A 40 -3.15 -6.97 9.09
N SER A 41 -3.20 -7.86 8.10
CA SER A 41 -2.33 -7.80 6.93
C SER A 41 -3.16 -7.53 5.70
N TRP A 42 -2.64 -6.69 4.81
CA TRP A 42 -3.27 -6.31 3.55
C TRP A 42 -2.26 -6.45 2.41
N GLU A 43 -2.70 -6.90 1.23
CA GLU A 43 -1.85 -7.10 0.05
C GLU A 43 -2.22 -6.10 -1.06
N TRP A 44 -1.21 -5.50 -1.69
CA TRP A 44 -1.38 -4.51 -2.75
C TRP A 44 -2.08 -5.10 -3.96
N THR A 45 -3.10 -4.39 -4.43
CA THR A 45 -3.92 -4.76 -5.58
C THR A 45 -4.05 -3.58 -6.53
N GLU A 46 -4.62 -3.85 -7.71
CA GLU A 46 -4.76 -2.83 -8.77
C GLU A 46 -3.44 -2.15 -9.17
N GLN A 47 -2.37 -2.93 -9.09
CA GLN A 47 -0.98 -2.52 -9.31
C GLN A 47 -0.76 -1.77 -10.64
N PRO A 48 -1.35 -2.20 -11.78
CA PRO A 48 -1.21 -1.47 -13.05
C PRO A 48 -1.67 -0.01 -12.97
N LEU A 49 -2.77 0.29 -12.26
CA LEU A 49 -3.34 1.63 -12.21
C LEU A 49 -2.44 2.59 -11.42
N THR A 50 -1.92 2.14 -10.27
CA THR A 50 -0.98 2.90 -9.46
C THR A 50 0.33 3.12 -10.24
N MET A 51 0.87 2.08 -10.86
CA MET A 51 2.12 2.20 -11.63
C MET A 51 1.98 3.12 -12.86
N GLN A 52 0.88 3.03 -13.61
CA GLN A 52 0.63 3.96 -14.72
C GLN A 52 0.67 5.43 -14.27
N LYS A 53 0.05 5.76 -13.14
CA LYS A 53 0.10 7.13 -12.58
C LYS A 53 1.51 7.56 -12.20
N ILE A 54 2.28 6.69 -11.54
CA ILE A 54 3.67 6.97 -11.15
C ILE A 54 4.54 7.20 -12.41
N LEU A 55 4.42 6.33 -13.41
CA LEU A 55 5.24 6.41 -14.63
C LEU A 55 4.87 7.65 -15.47
N LEU A 56 3.58 8.01 -15.55
CA LEU A 56 3.15 9.26 -16.18
C LEU A 56 3.75 10.48 -15.46
N ALA A 57 3.79 10.45 -14.12
CA ALA A 57 4.35 11.55 -13.33
C ALA A 57 5.85 11.77 -13.57
N LEU A 58 6.58 10.69 -13.82
CA LEU A 58 8.02 10.74 -14.09
C LEU A 58 8.36 11.13 -15.54
N ASN A 59 7.37 11.27 -16.42
CA ASN A 59 7.55 11.58 -17.84
C ASN A 59 8.63 10.70 -18.52
N ILE A 60 8.63 9.40 -18.21
CA ILE A 60 9.60 8.46 -18.77
C ILE A 60 9.29 8.15 -20.23
N ASN A 61 10.27 7.57 -20.93
CA ASN A 61 10.09 7.11 -22.31
C ASN A 61 8.87 6.17 -22.42
N LYS A 62 7.97 6.46 -23.37
CA LYS A 62 6.71 5.71 -23.56
C LYS A 62 6.89 4.20 -23.76
N PHE A 63 7.97 3.76 -24.41
CA PHE A 63 8.24 2.34 -24.62
C PHE A 63 8.73 1.68 -23.33
N VAL A 64 9.54 2.39 -22.53
CA VAL A 64 9.89 1.95 -21.18
C VAL A 64 8.64 1.85 -20.30
N ALA A 65 7.76 2.86 -20.35
CA ALA A 65 6.52 2.87 -19.58
C ALA A 65 5.61 1.69 -19.95
N ALA A 66 5.53 1.34 -21.23
CA ALA A 66 4.70 0.22 -21.69
C ALA A 66 5.13 -1.12 -21.06
N TYR A 67 6.43 -1.38 -20.96
CA TYR A 67 6.93 -2.58 -20.27
C TYR A 67 6.80 -2.48 -18.76
N ALA A 68 7.17 -1.33 -18.18
CA ALA A 68 7.25 -1.14 -16.74
C ALA A 68 5.91 -1.28 -16.03
N VAL A 69 4.76 -1.09 -16.68
CA VAL A 69 3.46 -1.36 -16.04
C VAL A 69 3.30 -2.85 -15.75
N GLU A 70 3.71 -3.72 -16.68
CA GLU A 70 3.55 -5.17 -16.55
C GLU A 70 4.54 -5.78 -15.57
N ASP A 71 5.74 -5.21 -15.47
CA ASP A 71 6.80 -5.73 -14.61
C ASP A 71 6.46 -5.75 -13.11
N PHE A 72 5.48 -4.95 -12.70
CA PHE A 72 5.09 -4.83 -11.30
C PHE A 72 3.85 -5.65 -10.96
N ASN A 73 3.18 -6.30 -11.92
CA ASN A 73 1.86 -6.95 -11.74
C ASN A 73 1.82 -8.09 -10.71
N ASP A 74 2.98 -8.70 -10.42
CA ASP A 74 3.10 -9.83 -9.50
C ASP A 74 3.83 -9.45 -8.20
N VAL A 75 4.05 -8.16 -7.97
CA VAL A 75 4.75 -7.70 -6.76
C VAL A 75 3.84 -7.88 -5.55
N LYS A 76 4.27 -8.73 -4.63
CA LYS A 76 3.57 -8.99 -3.37
C LYS A 76 4.01 -7.98 -2.33
N MET A 77 3.46 -6.78 -2.43
CA MET A 77 3.62 -5.76 -1.40
C MET A 77 2.53 -5.91 -0.34
N THR A 78 2.91 -5.95 0.93
CA THR A 78 1.98 -6.01 2.06
C THR A 78 2.02 -4.74 2.91
N LEU A 79 0.91 -4.47 3.58
CA LEU A 79 0.76 -3.45 4.61
C LEU A 79 0.26 -4.15 5.88
N ASP A 80 1.13 -4.30 6.87
CA ASP A 80 0.82 -4.97 8.13
C ASP A 80 0.54 -3.92 9.21
N ILE A 81 -0.62 -3.98 9.83
CA ILE A 81 -1.06 -3.07 10.89
C ILE A 81 -1.08 -3.83 12.21
N ASN A 82 -0.38 -3.27 13.21
CA ASN A 82 -0.40 -3.76 14.57
C ASN A 82 -0.55 -2.57 15.53
N GLU A 83 -1.64 -2.54 16.29
CA GLU A 83 -2.03 -1.43 17.15
C GLU A 83 -2.02 -0.09 16.40
N ASN A 84 -1.06 0.79 16.70
CA ASN A 84 -0.89 2.12 16.08
C ASN A 84 0.33 2.17 15.14
N THR A 85 0.92 1.02 14.84
CA THR A 85 2.05 0.88 13.93
C THR A 85 1.62 0.23 12.62
N VAL A 86 2.31 0.62 11.56
CA VAL A 86 2.17 -0.01 10.25
C VAL A 86 3.54 -0.34 9.66
N GLU A 87 3.63 -1.43 8.91
CA GLU A 87 4.85 -1.81 8.19
C GLU A 87 4.50 -2.20 6.76
N LEU A 88 5.06 -1.47 5.79
CA LEU A 88 4.96 -1.80 4.36
C LEU A 88 6.18 -2.64 3.97
N LYS A 89 5.94 -3.80 3.35
CA LYS A 89 7.00 -4.75 2.96
C LYS A 89 6.80 -5.25 1.54
N TYR A 90 7.89 -5.51 0.83
CA TYR A 90 7.86 -6.25 -0.43
C TYR A 90 9.22 -6.85 -0.75
N HIS A 91 9.21 -7.83 -1.66
CA HIS A 91 10.39 -8.35 -2.34
C HIS A 91 10.30 -8.00 -3.82
N LEU A 92 11.42 -7.58 -4.44
CA LEU A 92 11.46 -7.24 -5.86
C LEU A 92 12.72 -7.76 -6.55
N SER A 93 12.56 -8.54 -7.62
CA SER A 93 13.64 -8.82 -8.57
C SER A 93 13.66 -7.76 -9.66
N VAL A 94 14.84 -7.19 -9.93
CA VAL A 94 14.98 -6.03 -10.85
C VAL A 94 15.50 -6.40 -12.23
N LYS A 95 15.90 -7.65 -12.45
CA LYS A 95 16.54 -8.08 -13.70
C LYS A 95 15.64 -7.80 -14.91
N LYS A 96 14.42 -8.33 -14.91
CA LYS A 96 13.46 -8.13 -16.02
C LYS A 96 13.15 -6.64 -16.22
N ILE A 97 12.95 -5.89 -15.14
CA ILE A 97 12.67 -4.46 -15.17
C ILE A 97 13.77 -3.70 -15.92
N TYR A 98 15.03 -3.96 -15.59
CA TYR A 98 16.16 -3.27 -16.23
C TYR A 98 16.42 -3.78 -17.66
N GLU A 99 16.18 -5.05 -17.96
CA GLU A 99 16.23 -5.57 -19.33
C GLU A 99 15.17 -4.91 -20.22
N ASP A 100 13.95 -4.75 -19.73
CA ASP A 100 12.87 -4.14 -20.50
C ASP A 100 13.03 -2.61 -20.60
N GLN A 101 13.61 -1.97 -19.58
CA GLN A 101 14.07 -0.59 -19.69
C GLN A 101 15.14 -0.44 -20.78
N TYR A 102 16.13 -1.33 -20.84
CA TYR A 102 17.18 -1.34 -21.87
C TYR A 102 16.58 -1.44 -23.28
N LYS A 103 15.63 -2.39 -23.47
CA LYS A 103 14.91 -2.57 -24.74
C LYS A 103 14.07 -1.35 -25.10
N GLY A 104 13.30 -0.82 -24.15
CA GLY A 104 12.45 0.37 -24.36
C GLY A 104 13.25 1.62 -24.73
N LEU A 105 14.47 1.76 -24.18
CA LEU A 105 15.41 2.82 -24.55
C LEU A 105 16.18 2.56 -25.84
N GLN A 106 16.05 1.36 -26.44
CA GLN A 106 16.77 0.94 -27.65
C GLN A 106 18.29 1.10 -27.54
N LEU A 107 18.83 0.81 -26.36
CA LEU A 107 20.25 0.94 -26.10
C LEU A 107 21.06 -0.13 -26.87
N LYS A 108 22.29 0.24 -27.23
CA LYS A 108 23.28 -0.65 -27.86
C LYS A 108 24.60 -0.69 -27.09
N THR A 109 24.81 0.28 -26.21
CA THR A 109 25.99 0.40 -25.37
C THR A 109 25.56 0.98 -24.01
N PRO A 110 26.05 0.44 -22.88
CA PRO A 110 26.80 -0.82 -22.78
C PRO A 110 25.94 -2.03 -23.21
N ASP A 111 26.45 -3.26 -23.15
CA ASP A 111 25.60 -4.44 -23.30
C ASP A 111 24.55 -4.52 -22.17
N MET A 112 23.51 -5.32 -22.39
CA MET A 112 22.35 -5.40 -21.49
C MET A 112 22.72 -5.89 -20.08
N ASP A 113 23.62 -6.88 -19.95
CA ASP A 113 24.02 -7.40 -18.64
C ASP A 113 24.79 -6.32 -17.85
N THR A 114 25.70 -5.62 -18.52
CA THR A 114 26.40 -4.47 -17.94
C THR A 114 25.42 -3.36 -17.56
N TYR A 115 24.41 -3.08 -18.38
CA TYR A 115 23.38 -2.09 -18.06
C TYR A 115 22.56 -2.47 -16.81
N VAL A 116 22.10 -3.72 -16.73
CA VAL A 116 21.35 -4.25 -15.59
C VAL A 116 22.18 -4.14 -14.31
N LYS A 117 23.44 -4.59 -14.35
CA LYS A 117 24.35 -4.53 -13.20
C LYS A 117 24.61 -3.09 -12.75
N ASN A 118 24.90 -2.18 -13.69
CA ASN A 118 25.17 -0.78 -13.36
C ASN A 118 23.95 -0.09 -12.73
N ASN A 119 22.72 -0.40 -13.18
CA ASN A 119 21.52 0.15 -12.57
C ASN A 119 21.25 -0.44 -11.18
N PHE A 120 21.54 -1.73 -10.97
CA PHE A 120 21.45 -2.32 -9.63
C PHE A 120 22.50 -1.75 -8.67
N ASP A 121 23.75 -1.57 -9.12
CA ASP A 121 24.80 -0.90 -8.33
C ASP A 121 24.41 0.55 -7.99
N ALA A 122 23.84 1.30 -8.94
CA ALA A 122 23.34 2.65 -8.70
C ALA A 122 22.16 2.68 -7.71
N PHE A 123 21.28 1.67 -7.74
CA PHE A 123 20.23 1.50 -6.75
C PHE A 123 20.81 1.26 -5.35
N LYS A 124 21.80 0.37 -5.22
CA LYS A 124 22.49 0.11 -3.94
C LYS A 124 23.09 1.39 -3.33
N GLU A 125 23.69 2.25 -4.14
CA GLU A 125 24.20 3.54 -3.66
C GLU A 125 23.09 4.52 -3.28
N ALA A 126 21.95 4.50 -3.98
CA ALA A 126 20.83 5.37 -3.68
C ALA A 126 20.19 5.04 -2.32
N VAL A 127 19.98 3.75 -2.02
CA VAL A 127 19.30 3.32 -0.79
C VAL A 127 20.13 3.54 0.47
N LYS A 128 21.45 3.72 0.38
CA LYS A 128 22.31 4.13 1.52
C LYS A 128 21.91 5.49 2.12
N LYS A 129 21.17 6.31 1.37
CA LYS A 129 20.69 7.61 1.83
C LYS A 129 19.41 7.52 2.65
N TYR A 130 18.72 6.37 2.60
CA TYR A 130 17.50 6.14 3.36
C TYR A 130 17.85 6.06 4.85
N GLN A 131 17.07 6.75 5.66
CA GLN A 131 17.23 6.83 7.11
C GLN A 131 16.24 5.91 7.83
N HIS A 132 15.10 5.61 7.20
CA HIS A 132 14.01 4.88 7.83
C HIS A 132 13.63 3.59 7.08
N ALA A 133 13.68 3.59 5.75
CA ALA A 133 13.49 2.39 4.96
C ALA A 133 14.66 1.42 5.14
N GLN A 134 14.34 0.15 5.36
CA GLN A 134 15.30 -0.93 5.43
C GLN A 134 15.33 -1.63 4.07
N VAL A 135 16.51 -1.71 3.47
CA VAL A 135 16.71 -2.36 2.17
C VAL A 135 17.83 -3.37 2.29
N THR A 136 17.51 -4.64 2.01
CA THR A 136 18.48 -5.74 1.98
C THR A 136 18.60 -6.25 0.56
N THR A 137 19.81 -6.21 0.00
CA THR A 137 20.05 -6.58 -1.41
C THR A 137 20.52 -8.02 -1.54
N ASP A 138 20.05 -8.71 -2.57
CA ASP A 138 20.51 -10.02 -3.01
C ASP A 138 21.18 -9.87 -4.38
N ASP A 139 22.50 -9.73 -4.36
CA ASP A 139 23.33 -9.56 -5.56
C ASP A 139 23.29 -10.78 -6.47
N ALA A 140 23.09 -11.99 -5.94
CA ALA A 140 23.06 -13.21 -6.73
C ALA A 140 21.79 -13.31 -7.59
N ASN A 141 20.66 -12.86 -7.03
CA ASN A 141 19.37 -12.90 -7.71
C ASN A 141 18.95 -11.55 -8.33
N LEU A 142 19.79 -10.51 -8.21
CA LEU A 142 19.48 -9.13 -8.59
C LEU A 142 18.11 -8.72 -8.05
N ALA A 143 17.97 -8.84 -6.74
CA ALA A 143 16.73 -8.59 -6.02
C ALA A 143 16.99 -7.82 -4.73
N TYR A 144 15.91 -7.34 -4.11
CA TYR A 144 15.99 -6.75 -2.78
C TYR A 144 14.69 -6.93 -2.00
N ASP A 145 14.83 -7.00 -0.68
CA ASP A 145 13.73 -6.86 0.26
C ASP A 145 13.67 -5.42 0.76
N TYR A 146 12.45 -4.91 0.88
CA TYR A 146 12.16 -3.58 1.39
C TYR A 146 11.21 -3.66 2.57
N SER A 147 11.49 -2.91 3.63
CA SER A 147 10.55 -2.65 4.72
C SER A 147 10.58 -1.18 5.11
N LEU A 148 9.40 -0.60 5.33
CA LEU A 148 9.26 0.75 5.85
C LEU A 148 8.18 0.79 6.92
N LYS A 149 8.56 1.20 8.13
CA LYS A 149 7.66 1.37 9.26
C LYS A 149 7.08 2.77 9.30
N GLY A 150 5.83 2.87 9.75
CA GLY A 150 5.10 4.10 9.95
C GLY A 150 4.12 4.00 11.11
N GLU A 151 3.28 5.01 11.22
CA GLU A 151 2.26 5.14 12.24
C GLU A 151 0.88 5.24 11.61
N ILE A 152 -0.12 4.68 12.27
CA ILE A 152 -1.53 4.76 11.87
C ILE A 152 -2.34 5.48 12.96
N ASP A 153 -3.01 6.56 12.57
CA ASP A 153 -3.98 7.28 13.40
C ASP A 153 -5.38 6.87 12.96
N LYS A 154 -6.00 5.98 13.75
CA LYS A 154 -7.32 5.41 13.45
C LYS A 154 -8.46 6.40 13.65
N GLU A 155 -8.26 7.43 14.49
CA GLU A 155 -9.27 8.46 14.73
C GLU A 155 -9.30 9.46 13.57
N LYS A 156 -8.13 9.83 13.06
CA LYS A 156 -8.01 10.74 11.90
C LYS A 156 -8.06 10.03 10.56
N HIS A 157 -8.07 8.70 10.54
CA HIS A 157 -7.99 7.89 9.33
C HIS A 157 -6.77 8.23 8.47
N THR A 158 -5.58 8.30 9.10
CA THR A 158 -4.32 8.58 8.39
C THR A 158 -3.25 7.54 8.67
N ILE A 159 -2.37 7.34 7.69
CA ILE A 159 -1.13 6.57 7.81
C ILE A 159 0.03 7.48 7.44
N THR A 160 1.03 7.59 8.31
CA THR A 160 2.21 8.40 8.08
C THR A 160 3.45 7.53 8.05
N PHE A 161 4.25 7.72 7.00
CA PHE A 161 5.59 7.16 6.92
C PHE A 161 6.63 8.29 7.00
N PRO A 162 7.76 8.05 7.69
CA PRO A 162 8.84 9.03 7.82
C PRO A 162 9.62 9.24 6.51
N GLU A 163 9.51 8.32 5.58
CA GLU A 163 9.99 8.38 4.19
C GLU A 163 8.85 7.95 3.26
N THR A 164 8.89 8.30 1.97
CA THR A 164 7.82 7.93 1.05
C THR A 164 8.08 6.53 0.49
N PRO A 165 7.12 5.59 0.58
CA PRO A 165 7.25 4.28 -0.05
C PRO A 165 7.61 4.41 -1.52
N THR A 166 8.58 3.61 -1.97
CA THR A 166 9.13 3.72 -3.33
C THR A 166 9.55 2.35 -3.84
N PHE A 167 9.49 2.16 -5.16
CA PHE A 167 10.23 1.10 -5.86
C PHE A 167 11.47 1.69 -6.54
N LEU A 168 12.53 0.88 -6.60
CA LEU A 168 13.83 1.30 -7.14
C LEU A 168 14.25 2.63 -6.47
N LYS A 169 14.87 3.55 -7.23
CA LYS A 169 15.34 4.84 -6.72
C LYS A 169 14.37 6.01 -6.85
N ALA A 170 13.27 5.86 -7.60
CA ALA A 170 12.47 7.00 -8.06
C ALA A 170 10.97 6.72 -8.32
N LEU A 171 10.51 5.47 -8.22
CA LEU A 171 9.10 5.14 -8.41
C LEU A 171 8.35 5.36 -7.10
N VAL A 172 8.20 6.64 -6.75
CA VAL A 172 7.63 7.11 -5.48
C VAL A 172 6.12 6.92 -5.48
N MET A 173 5.58 6.27 -4.45
CA MET A 173 4.15 6.01 -4.29
C MET A 173 3.40 7.18 -3.67
N GLY A 174 3.64 8.41 -4.14
CA GLY A 174 3.07 9.63 -3.55
C GLY A 174 2.92 10.76 -4.57
N ILE A 175 2.71 11.98 -4.05
CA ILE A 175 2.73 13.22 -4.84
C ILE A 175 4.11 13.88 -4.71
N GLY A 176 5.05 13.51 -5.59
CA GLY A 176 6.43 14.01 -5.61
C GLY A 176 7.44 12.99 -6.16
N ASN A 177 8.73 13.34 -6.16
CA ASN A 177 9.83 12.46 -6.61
C ASN A 177 10.89 12.15 -5.55
N ASP A 178 10.77 12.69 -4.34
CA ASP A 178 11.79 12.52 -3.31
C ASP A 178 11.36 11.46 -2.29
N PRO A 179 11.92 10.22 -2.34
CA PRO A 179 11.59 9.17 -1.39
C PRO A 179 12.06 9.50 0.04
N LEU A 180 12.95 10.46 0.24
CA LEU A 180 13.47 10.85 1.56
C LEU A 180 12.50 11.76 2.34
N LYS A 181 11.39 12.18 1.72
CA LYS A 181 10.39 13.03 2.38
C LYS A 181 9.35 12.17 3.10
N PRO A 182 8.90 12.61 4.29
CA PRO A 182 7.77 11.98 4.94
C PRO A 182 6.51 12.16 4.11
N ILE A 183 5.57 11.22 4.26
CA ILE A 183 4.27 11.26 3.59
C ILE A 183 3.17 10.84 4.56
N THR A 184 2.04 11.52 4.47
CA THR A 184 0.81 11.16 5.20
C THR A 184 -0.29 10.88 4.18
N TYR A 185 -0.78 9.66 4.18
CA TYR A 185 -1.95 9.26 3.41
C TYR A 185 -3.20 9.36 4.28
N ASN A 186 -4.31 9.76 3.68
CA ASN A 186 -5.62 9.40 4.20
C ASN A 186 -5.91 7.95 3.82
N TYR A 187 -6.73 7.26 4.62
CA TYR A 187 -7.18 5.93 4.26
C TYR A 187 -8.68 5.71 4.49
N THR A 188 -9.27 4.88 3.64
CA THR A 188 -10.62 4.33 3.84
C THR A 188 -10.58 2.81 3.83
N VAL A 189 -11.51 2.19 4.55
CA VAL A 189 -11.74 0.74 4.50
C VAL A 189 -13.17 0.49 4.08
N ASP A 190 -13.36 -0.22 2.96
CA ASP A 190 -14.65 -0.68 2.46
C ASP A 190 -14.63 -2.21 2.33
N GLY A 191 -15.33 -2.88 3.24
CA GLY A 191 -15.30 -4.35 3.36
C GLY A 191 -13.87 -4.89 3.54
N ASN A 192 -13.43 -5.66 2.55
CA ASN A 192 -12.09 -6.28 2.53
C ASN A 192 -11.06 -5.46 1.75
N GLN A 193 -11.35 -4.22 1.35
CA GLN A 193 -10.42 -3.35 0.64
C GLN A 193 -10.08 -2.10 1.46
N MET A 194 -8.79 -1.82 1.60
CA MET A 194 -8.26 -0.55 2.09
C MET A 194 -7.77 0.29 0.90
N THR A 195 -8.07 1.58 0.90
CA THR A 195 -7.49 2.53 -0.06
C THR A 195 -6.68 3.56 0.71
N LEU A 196 -5.37 3.64 0.44
CA LEU A 196 -4.55 4.80 0.81
C LEU A 196 -4.64 5.82 -0.32
N PHE A 197 -4.85 7.09 0.02
CA PHE A 197 -4.89 8.16 -0.96
C PHE A 197 -4.29 9.45 -0.42
N ILE A 198 -3.72 10.21 -1.34
CA ILE A 198 -3.19 11.54 -1.09
C ILE A 198 -3.60 12.45 -2.24
N GLU A 199 -4.09 13.62 -1.89
CA GLU A 199 -4.46 14.67 -2.82
C GLU A 199 -3.45 15.82 -2.69
N GLY A 200 -3.05 16.38 -3.82
CA GLY A 200 -2.15 17.52 -3.87
C GLY A 200 -2.53 18.48 -4.99
N ASP A 201 -1.93 19.66 -4.94
CA ASP A 201 -1.99 20.58 -6.07
C ASP A 201 -1.27 19.98 -7.29
N LEU A 202 -1.75 20.33 -8.49
CA LEU A 202 -1.07 19.99 -9.73
C LEU A 202 0.29 20.70 -9.76
N GLN A 203 1.34 20.04 -9.31
CA GLN A 203 2.70 20.40 -9.69
C GLN A 203 2.97 19.81 -11.09
N GLU A 204 3.68 20.54 -11.95
CA GLU A 204 3.90 20.13 -13.35
C GLU A 204 4.31 18.65 -13.45
N GLY A 205 3.43 17.84 -14.06
CA GLY A 205 3.63 16.40 -14.27
C GLY A 205 2.96 15.46 -13.27
N TYR A 206 2.64 15.87 -12.03
CA TYR A 206 2.14 14.95 -11.01
C TYR A 206 0.61 14.78 -11.01
N PRO A 207 0.08 13.58 -10.73
CA PRO A 207 -1.35 13.39 -10.58
C PRO A 207 -1.86 14.19 -9.38
N ARG A 208 -3.02 14.85 -9.54
CA ARG A 208 -3.77 15.49 -8.45
C ARG A 208 -4.02 14.53 -7.29
N GLU A 209 -4.18 13.25 -7.60
CA GLU A 209 -4.51 12.21 -6.64
C GLU A 209 -3.75 10.91 -6.94
N MET A 210 -3.03 10.41 -5.94
CA MET A 210 -2.46 9.07 -5.92
C MET A 210 -3.33 8.15 -5.06
N ARG A 211 -3.59 6.93 -5.54
CA ARG A 211 -4.31 5.89 -4.80
C ARG A 211 -3.51 4.59 -4.81
N ILE A 212 -3.49 3.92 -3.67
CA ILE A 212 -2.87 2.61 -3.48
C ILE A 212 -3.91 1.74 -2.77
N ARG A 213 -4.29 0.62 -3.38
CA ARG A 213 -5.35 -0.24 -2.88
C ARG A 213 -4.81 -1.55 -2.36
N PHE A 214 -5.33 -2.01 -1.25
CA PHE A 214 -4.94 -3.26 -0.63
C PHE A 214 -6.17 -4.11 -0.31
N ASN A 215 -6.09 -5.41 -0.54
CA ASN A 215 -7.11 -6.36 -0.10
C ASN A 215 -6.63 -7.05 1.18
N ARG A 216 -7.53 -7.28 2.14
CA ARG A 216 -7.21 -7.95 3.40
C ARG A 216 -6.73 -9.38 3.13
N LEU A 217 -5.60 -9.76 3.73
CA LEU A 217 -5.09 -11.13 3.72
C LEU A 217 -5.83 -11.96 4.78
N GLY A 218 -6.33 -13.13 4.39
CA GLY A 218 -6.94 -14.09 5.32
C GLY A 218 -8.37 -13.79 5.79
N GLY A 219 -9.08 -12.84 5.17
CA GLY A 219 -10.50 -12.57 5.44
C GLY A 219 -11.43 -13.29 4.45
N GLN A 220 -12.04 -14.41 4.86
CA GLN A 220 -13.32 -14.87 4.31
C GLN A 220 -14.46 -14.28 5.13
#